data_AF-A0A963ECQ1-F1
#
_entry.id   AF-A0A963ECQ1-F1
#
_cell.length_a   1.000
_cell.length_b   1.000
_cell.length_c   1.000
_cell.angle_alpha   90.00
_cell.angle_beta   90.00
_cell.angle_gamma   90.00
#
_symmetry.space_group_name_H-M   'P 1'
#
loop_
_entity.id
_entity.type
_entity.pdbx_description
1 polymer ?
#
loop_
_entity_poly.entity_id
_entity_poly.type
_entity_poly.pdbx_seq_one_letter_code
_entity_poly.pdbx_strand_id
1 'polypeptide(L)'
;GKEQEAAKFKDYFDYAEAIRKVPSHRALALFRGRAEGFLRLDLEVDQGTGESSACELMIAQRMGIENRGRAADEWLLKTVAWSWRIKIFTHLDLELKLRLREYAEAEAIRVFGSNLSDLLLAAPAVNRTILGLDPGLRTGVKVAVVDSTGKVLETATIYPHAPNRQWDKSIAQLAQLSARHKVSLVSIGNGTASRETDKLVIELIKRHPDLKLRKVVTSEAGASVYSASELASLELPDLDVSLRGAVSIARRVQDPLAELVKIDPKAIGVGQYQHDVNQSYLARALDHVVEDCVNRVGVDLNTASTALLNRVAGISQVQARNIVNYREENGLFRNRKALLKVPRMGAKSYEQAAGFLRVIGGENPLDASAVHPEAYPVVERIIAQAGRSVSEVIGDRDYLRGLKPADFTDEYFGVPTVSDIILELEKPGRDPRGEFKTASFQEGVAKISDLHSGMILEGSVTNVTNFGAFIDIGVHQDGLVHISAMSETYVKDPRNIVKAGDLVKVKVMDVDLERHRIALSMRLDERCDQSISKAPQKHAHSVSTKPKPSIRRQSTAESKPQSAMAAALKGALNKG
;
A
#
# COMPACT_ATOMS: atom_id res chain seq x y z
N GLY A 1 -17.06 -8.88 29.77
CA GLY A 1 -16.44 -10.21 29.96
C GLY A 1 -15.02 -10.30 29.39
N LYS A 2 -14.86 -10.14 28.06
CA LYS A 2 -13.55 -10.05 27.36
C LYS A 2 -13.18 -8.61 26.96
N GLU A 3 -13.64 -7.62 27.71
CA GLU A 3 -13.54 -6.20 27.30
C GLU A 3 -12.10 -5.69 27.18
N GLN A 4 -11.17 -6.24 27.98
CA GLN A 4 -9.75 -5.93 27.87
C GLN A 4 -9.11 -6.54 26.62
N GLU A 5 -9.48 -7.76 26.23
CA GLU A 5 -9.02 -8.41 24.99
C GLU A 5 -9.60 -7.73 23.74
N ALA A 6 -10.82 -7.19 23.86
CA ALA A 6 -11.54 -6.49 22.81
C ALA A 6 -11.17 -5.00 22.68
N ALA A 7 -10.16 -4.51 23.40
CA ALA A 7 -9.77 -3.09 23.42
C ALA A 7 -9.50 -2.51 22.01
N LYS A 8 -9.04 -3.34 21.07
CA LYS A 8 -8.81 -2.98 19.66
C LYS A 8 -10.10 -2.59 18.92
N PHE A 9 -11.25 -3.08 19.37
CA PHE A 9 -12.57 -2.84 18.76
C PHE A 9 -13.42 -1.87 19.59
N LYS A 10 -12.86 -1.20 20.60
CA LYS A 10 -13.60 -0.32 21.52
C LYS A 10 -14.37 0.81 20.82
N ASP A 11 -13.86 1.30 19.68
CA ASP A 11 -14.53 2.30 18.84
C ASP A 11 -15.84 1.77 18.22
N TYR A 12 -16.07 0.44 18.27
CA TYR A 12 -17.18 -0.26 17.65
C TYR A 12 -18.15 -0.93 18.64
N PHE A 13 -17.99 -0.74 19.95
CA PHE A 13 -18.85 -1.41 20.95
C PHE A 13 -20.29 -0.87 20.96
N ASP A 14 -20.46 0.43 20.74
CA ASP A 14 -21.77 1.10 20.65
C ASP A 14 -21.84 1.92 19.36
N TYR A 15 -21.65 1.22 18.24
CA TYR A 15 -21.54 1.82 16.92
C TYR A 15 -22.79 1.58 16.08
N ALA A 16 -23.37 2.66 15.58
CA ALA A 16 -24.48 2.62 14.64
C ALA A 16 -24.21 3.56 13.45
N GLU A 17 -24.32 3.03 12.24
CA GLU A 17 -24.22 3.80 11.00
C GLU A 17 -25.11 3.18 9.92
N ALA A 18 -25.63 4.02 9.02
CA ALA A 18 -26.38 3.52 7.88
C ALA A 18 -25.49 2.63 6.99
N ILE A 19 -25.93 1.41 6.68
CA ILE A 19 -25.14 0.41 5.94
C ILE A 19 -24.52 0.94 4.64
N ARG A 20 -25.24 1.80 3.91
CA ARG A 20 -24.78 2.44 2.65
C ARG A 20 -23.64 3.44 2.81
N LYS A 21 -23.37 3.90 4.03
CA LYS A 21 -22.33 4.89 4.35
C LYS A 21 -21.10 4.26 5.01
N VAL A 22 -21.17 2.98 5.38
CA VAL A 22 -20.07 2.30 6.06
C VAL A 22 -18.87 2.19 5.11
N PRO A 23 -17.73 2.81 5.43
CA PRO A 23 -16.54 2.74 4.59
C PRO A 23 -15.86 1.37 4.71
N SER A 24 -15.12 0.97 3.67
CA SER A 24 -14.45 -0.32 3.57
C SER A 24 -13.65 -0.72 4.83
N HIS A 25 -12.77 0.15 5.32
CA HIS A 25 -11.92 -0.15 6.48
C HIS A 25 -12.72 -0.43 7.77
N ARG A 26 -13.82 0.29 8.01
CA ARG A 26 -14.69 0.02 9.17
C ARG A 26 -15.46 -1.26 8.99
N ALA A 27 -15.98 -1.52 7.78
CA ALA A 27 -16.66 -2.79 7.49
C ALA A 27 -15.75 -3.99 7.76
N LEU A 28 -14.50 -3.96 7.29
CA LEU A 28 -13.52 -5.03 7.57
C LEU A 28 -13.22 -5.16 9.06
N ALA A 29 -13.05 -4.05 9.79
CA ALA A 29 -12.84 -4.08 11.24
C ALA A 29 -14.04 -4.69 11.99
N LEU A 30 -15.28 -4.34 11.61
CA LEU A 30 -16.51 -4.90 12.17
C LEU A 30 -16.60 -6.41 11.91
N PHE A 31 -16.35 -6.86 10.67
CA PHE A 31 -16.38 -8.28 10.33
C PHE A 31 -15.29 -9.09 11.02
N ARG A 32 -14.09 -8.50 11.18
CA ARG A 32 -13.01 -9.12 11.96
C ARG A 32 -13.38 -9.26 13.43
N GLY A 33 -13.91 -8.21 14.05
CA GLY A 33 -14.37 -8.26 15.44
C GLY A 33 -15.49 -9.29 15.64
N ARG A 34 -16.36 -9.48 14.64
CA ARG A 34 -17.35 -10.56 14.62
C ARG A 34 -16.71 -11.95 14.50
N ALA A 35 -15.75 -12.13 13.59
CA ALA A 35 -15.08 -13.41 13.37
C ALA A 35 -14.25 -13.87 14.60
N GLU A 36 -13.61 -12.92 15.28
CA GLU A 36 -12.89 -13.15 16.54
C GLU A 36 -13.83 -13.31 17.76
N GLY A 37 -15.14 -13.10 17.57
CA GLY A 37 -16.17 -13.29 18.61
C GLY A 37 -16.29 -12.14 19.61
N PHE A 38 -15.72 -10.98 19.33
CA PHE A 38 -15.76 -9.79 20.19
C PHE A 38 -16.95 -8.88 19.90
N LEU A 39 -17.44 -8.85 18.65
CA LEU A 39 -18.56 -8.01 18.24
C LEU A 39 -19.75 -8.84 17.76
N ARG A 40 -20.95 -8.31 17.98
CA ARG A 40 -22.18 -8.76 17.33
C ARG A 40 -22.64 -7.66 16.38
N LEU A 41 -22.95 -8.04 15.14
CA LEU A 41 -23.42 -7.11 14.10
C LEU A 41 -24.88 -7.43 13.80
N ASP A 42 -25.77 -6.51 14.17
CA ASP A 42 -27.19 -6.59 13.87
C ASP A 42 -27.56 -5.50 12.84
N LEU A 43 -28.45 -5.82 11.90
CA LEU A 43 -29.02 -4.83 10.98
C LEU A 43 -30.33 -4.33 11.56
N GLU A 44 -30.39 -3.07 11.93
CA GLU A 44 -31.63 -2.46 12.39
C GLU A 44 -32.33 -1.75 11.22
N VAL A 45 -33.65 -1.88 11.19
CA VAL A 45 -34.53 -1.21 10.24
C VAL A 45 -35.43 -0.29 11.04
N ASP A 46 -35.58 0.96 10.60
CA ASP A 46 -36.46 1.93 11.25
C ASP A 46 -37.85 1.32 11.48
N GLN A 47 -38.27 1.32 12.74
CA GLN A 47 -39.65 1.00 13.08
C GLN A 47 -40.51 2.16 12.57
N GLY A 48 -41.55 1.84 11.80
CA GLY A 48 -42.47 2.85 11.29
C GLY A 48 -43.25 3.53 12.40
N THR A 49 -44.17 4.42 12.03
CA THR A 49 -45.14 4.97 12.99
C THR A 49 -46.15 3.87 13.39
N GLY A 50 -45.92 3.19 14.52
CA GLY A 50 -46.83 2.18 15.10
C GLY A 50 -46.12 0.89 15.56
N GLU A 51 -46.90 -0.18 15.82
CA GLU A 51 -46.38 -1.52 16.19
C GLU A 51 -45.85 -2.35 14.99
N SER A 52 -46.06 -1.86 13.75
CA SER A 52 -45.66 -2.56 12.51
C SER A 52 -44.44 -1.90 11.86
N SER A 53 -43.49 -2.71 11.41
CA SER A 53 -42.29 -2.19 10.71
C SER A 53 -42.64 -1.66 9.32
N ALA A 54 -41.87 -0.70 8.79
CA ALA A 54 -42.08 -0.17 7.44
C ALA A 54 -42.04 -1.27 6.37
N CYS A 55 -41.22 -2.31 6.57
CA CYS A 55 -41.10 -3.44 5.66
C CYS A 55 -42.31 -4.39 5.73
N GLU A 56 -42.92 -4.58 6.90
CA GLU A 56 -44.18 -5.31 7.03
C GLU A 56 -45.29 -4.62 6.20
N LEU A 57 -45.35 -3.28 6.24
CA LEU A 57 -46.29 -2.51 5.41
C LEU A 57 -46.02 -2.69 3.91
N MET A 58 -44.75 -2.69 3.48
CA MET A 58 -44.39 -2.92 2.08
C MET A 58 -44.82 -4.31 1.60
N ILE A 59 -44.67 -5.34 2.43
CA ILE A 59 -45.10 -6.70 2.12
C ILE A 59 -46.63 -6.76 2.02
N ALA A 60 -47.34 -6.17 3.00
CA ALA A 60 -48.80 -6.12 2.99
C ALA A 60 -49.33 -5.42 1.73
N GLN A 61 -48.76 -4.26 1.38
CA GLN A 61 -49.11 -3.53 0.16
C GLN A 61 -48.84 -4.35 -1.11
N ARG A 62 -47.68 -5.00 -1.20
CA ARG A 62 -47.31 -5.83 -2.36
C ARG A 62 -48.26 -7.00 -2.56
N MET A 63 -48.79 -7.56 -1.48
CA MET A 63 -49.70 -8.70 -1.49
C MET A 63 -51.18 -8.30 -1.49
N GLY A 64 -51.50 -7.00 -1.49
CA GLY A 64 -52.89 -6.52 -1.41
C GLY A 64 -53.59 -6.84 -0.09
N ILE A 65 -52.83 -7.00 0.99
CA ILE A 65 -53.34 -7.27 2.34
C ILE A 65 -53.56 -5.93 3.04
N GLU A 66 -54.78 -5.70 3.49
CA GLU A 66 -55.18 -4.50 4.21
C GLU A 66 -56.00 -4.89 5.44
N ASN A 67 -55.80 -4.19 6.56
CA ASN A 67 -56.64 -4.38 7.73
C ASN A 67 -57.97 -3.62 7.55
N ARG A 68 -59.03 -4.34 7.19
CA ARG A 68 -60.39 -3.82 7.06
C ARG A 68 -61.33 -4.40 8.13
N GLY A 69 -60.79 -5.08 9.14
CA GLY A 69 -61.57 -5.76 10.17
C GLY A 69 -62.31 -7.02 9.70
N ARG A 70 -61.87 -7.63 8.59
CA ARG A 70 -62.44 -8.90 8.10
C ARG A 70 -61.92 -10.07 8.94
N ALA A 71 -62.66 -11.18 8.93
CA ALA A 71 -62.33 -12.37 9.72
C ALA A 71 -60.90 -12.93 9.49
N ALA A 72 -60.36 -12.79 8.28
CA ALA A 72 -59.02 -13.27 7.94
C ALA A 72 -57.90 -12.23 8.13
N ASP A 73 -58.22 -10.96 8.36
CA ASP A 73 -57.23 -9.87 8.30
C ASP A 73 -56.16 -10.02 9.41
N GLU A 74 -56.56 -10.40 10.63
CA GLU A 74 -55.61 -10.60 11.74
C GLU A 74 -54.62 -11.73 11.43
N TRP A 75 -55.11 -12.85 10.89
CA TRP A 75 -54.27 -13.97 10.49
C TRP A 75 -53.30 -13.58 9.38
N LEU A 76 -53.79 -12.87 8.35
CA LEU A 76 -52.96 -12.40 7.23
C LEU A 76 -51.88 -11.41 7.69
N LEU A 77 -52.20 -10.47 8.57
CA LEU A 77 -51.21 -9.53 9.12
C LEU A 77 -50.15 -10.25 9.97
N LYS A 78 -50.55 -11.26 10.76
CA LYS A 78 -49.60 -12.11 11.50
C LYS A 78 -48.70 -12.90 10.56
N THR A 79 -49.25 -13.42 9.45
CA THR A 79 -48.47 -14.07 8.39
C THR A 79 -47.48 -13.09 7.76
N VAL A 80 -47.87 -11.85 7.45
CA VAL A 80 -46.97 -10.81 6.95
C VAL A 80 -45.82 -10.55 7.93
N ALA A 81 -46.13 -10.38 9.22
CA ALA A 81 -45.12 -10.18 10.26
C ALA A 81 -44.14 -11.37 10.36
N TRP A 82 -44.65 -12.61 10.28
CA TRP A 82 -43.81 -13.80 10.29
C TRP A 82 -42.94 -13.92 9.03
N SER A 83 -43.52 -13.65 7.86
CA SER A 83 -42.79 -13.61 6.59
C SER A 83 -41.64 -12.61 6.64
N TRP A 84 -41.87 -11.41 7.19
CA TRP A 84 -40.81 -10.43 7.42
C TRP A 84 -39.76 -10.96 8.40
N ARG A 85 -40.14 -11.21 9.65
CA ARG A 85 -39.17 -11.44 10.75
C ARG A 85 -38.41 -12.76 10.65
N ILE A 86 -39.02 -13.80 10.10
CA ILE A 86 -38.42 -15.16 10.08
C ILE A 86 -37.69 -15.42 8.76
N LYS A 87 -38.24 -14.97 7.62
CA LYS A 87 -37.73 -15.31 6.29
C LYS A 87 -37.04 -14.14 5.60
N ILE A 88 -37.79 -13.07 5.31
CA ILE A 88 -37.32 -11.99 4.44
C ILE A 88 -36.19 -11.20 5.12
N PHE A 89 -36.35 -10.85 6.40
CA PHE A 89 -35.34 -10.12 7.16
C PHE A 89 -34.04 -10.92 7.27
N THR A 90 -34.10 -12.19 7.66
CA THR A 90 -32.91 -13.07 7.75
C THR A 90 -32.17 -13.15 6.41
N HIS A 91 -32.91 -13.27 5.31
CA HIS A 91 -32.31 -13.31 3.98
C HIS A 91 -31.64 -11.99 3.61
N LEU A 92 -32.32 -10.86 3.79
CA LEU A 92 -31.78 -9.53 3.48
C LEU A 92 -30.62 -9.16 4.40
N ASP A 93 -30.66 -9.52 5.68
CA ASP A 93 -29.56 -9.30 6.63
C ASP A 93 -28.27 -9.97 6.15
N LEU A 94 -28.36 -11.25 5.77
CA LEU A 94 -27.23 -12.01 5.24
C LEU A 94 -26.75 -11.43 3.91
N GLU A 95 -27.66 -11.16 2.99
CA GLU A 95 -27.33 -10.64 1.66
C GLU A 95 -26.68 -9.26 1.73
N LEU A 96 -27.24 -8.33 2.50
CA LEU A 96 -26.72 -6.98 2.62
C LEU A 96 -25.36 -6.94 3.33
N LYS A 97 -25.17 -7.76 4.37
CA LYS A 97 -23.85 -7.91 5.02
C LYS A 97 -22.83 -8.52 4.07
N LEU A 98 -23.22 -9.51 3.27
CA LEU A 98 -22.33 -10.09 2.25
C LEU A 98 -21.92 -9.05 1.20
N ARG A 99 -22.88 -8.30 0.66
CA ARG A 99 -22.59 -7.21 -0.30
C ARG A 99 -21.66 -6.14 0.29
N LEU A 100 -21.89 -5.75 1.55
CA LEU A 100 -21.01 -4.80 2.25
C LEU A 100 -19.59 -5.37 2.38
N ARG A 101 -19.46 -6.65 2.71
CA ARG A 101 -18.18 -7.33 2.83
C ARG A 101 -17.46 -7.40 1.48
N GLU A 102 -18.12 -7.83 0.42
CA GLU A 102 -17.55 -7.92 -0.93
C GLU A 102 -17.08 -6.55 -1.43
N TYR A 103 -17.88 -5.51 -1.25
CA TYR A 103 -17.50 -4.13 -1.55
C TYR A 103 -16.26 -3.71 -0.74
N ALA A 104 -16.25 -3.98 0.56
CA ALA A 104 -15.15 -3.59 1.43
C ALA A 104 -13.84 -4.31 1.06
N GLU A 105 -13.90 -5.62 0.79
CA GLU A 105 -12.76 -6.42 0.36
C GLU A 105 -12.21 -5.94 -1.00
N ALA A 106 -13.08 -5.72 -1.99
CA ALA A 106 -12.68 -5.25 -3.31
C ALA A 106 -11.97 -3.90 -3.24
N GLU A 107 -12.50 -2.96 -2.46
CA GLU A 107 -11.89 -1.64 -2.28
C GLU A 107 -10.55 -1.72 -1.52
N ALA A 108 -10.45 -2.56 -0.49
CA ALA A 108 -9.20 -2.78 0.23
C ALA A 108 -8.13 -3.40 -0.68
N ILE A 109 -8.50 -4.40 -1.48
CA ILE A 109 -7.58 -5.04 -2.46
C ILE A 109 -7.11 -4.03 -3.51
N ARG A 110 -8.00 -3.15 -3.98
CA ARG A 110 -7.61 -2.05 -4.88
C ARG A 110 -6.56 -1.13 -4.25
N VAL A 111 -6.75 -0.78 -2.97
CA VAL A 111 -5.78 0.03 -2.20
C VAL A 111 -4.44 -0.70 -2.08
N PHE A 112 -4.45 -1.97 -1.67
CA PHE A 112 -3.26 -2.82 -1.58
C PHE A 112 -2.50 -2.91 -2.90
N GLY A 113 -3.23 -3.08 -4.01
CA GLY A 113 -2.64 -3.13 -5.34
C GLY A 113 -1.89 -1.86 -5.70
N SER A 114 -2.42 -0.67 -5.40
CA SER A 114 -1.66 0.53 -5.73
C SER A 114 -0.50 0.80 -4.78
N ASN A 115 -0.59 0.40 -3.50
CA ASN A 115 0.57 0.47 -2.61
C ASN A 115 1.70 -0.44 -3.10
N LEU A 116 1.35 -1.65 -3.58
CA LEU A 116 2.31 -2.54 -4.22
C LEU A 116 2.92 -1.87 -5.46
N SER A 117 2.10 -1.22 -6.30
CA SER A 117 2.58 -0.50 -7.47
C SER A 117 3.57 0.62 -7.12
N ASP A 118 3.30 1.40 -6.08
CA ASP A 118 4.21 2.45 -5.60
C ASP A 118 5.57 1.87 -5.15
N LEU A 119 5.55 0.74 -4.43
CA LEU A 119 6.77 0.04 -3.99
C LEU A 119 7.58 -0.52 -5.18
N LEU A 120 6.90 -1.12 -6.16
CA LEU A 120 7.53 -1.68 -7.36
C LEU A 120 8.10 -0.61 -8.29
N LEU A 121 7.44 0.56 -8.35
CA LEU A 121 7.84 1.69 -9.18
C LEU A 121 8.71 2.71 -8.45
N ALA A 122 9.23 2.36 -7.28
CA ALA A 122 10.22 3.17 -6.58
C ALA A 122 11.50 3.30 -7.42
N ALA A 123 12.12 4.48 -7.37
CA ALA A 123 13.29 4.80 -8.18
C ALA A 123 14.49 3.90 -7.82
N PRO A 124 15.17 3.28 -8.81
CA PRO A 124 16.32 2.42 -8.58
C PRO A 124 17.63 3.20 -8.36
N ALA A 125 18.51 2.71 -7.47
CA ALA A 125 19.86 3.23 -7.28
C ALA A 125 20.88 2.47 -8.17
N VAL A 126 20.81 2.70 -9.48
CA VAL A 126 21.59 1.98 -10.50
C VAL A 126 23.10 2.22 -10.36
N ASN A 127 23.91 1.20 -10.70
CA ASN A 127 25.37 1.24 -10.78
C ASN A 127 26.10 1.62 -9.47
N ARG A 128 25.61 1.13 -8.33
CA ARG A 128 26.19 1.39 -7.01
C ARG A 128 26.47 0.11 -6.25
N THR A 129 27.64 0.05 -5.62
CA THR A 129 27.93 -0.94 -4.58
C THR A 129 27.17 -0.55 -3.32
N ILE A 130 26.38 -1.50 -2.80
CA ILE A 130 25.49 -1.28 -1.65
C ILE A 130 25.88 -2.20 -0.49
N LEU A 131 25.90 -1.62 0.72
CA LEU A 131 25.97 -2.33 1.99
C LEU A 131 24.55 -2.44 2.56
N GLY A 132 23.95 -3.63 2.50
CA GLY A 132 22.65 -3.92 3.12
C GLY A 132 22.81 -4.30 4.58
N LEU A 133 22.00 -3.69 5.43
CA LEU A 133 21.90 -3.96 6.86
C LEU A 133 20.47 -4.42 7.17
N ASP A 134 20.34 -5.64 7.65
CA ASP A 134 19.11 -6.19 8.22
C ASP A 134 19.16 -6.04 9.76
N PRO A 135 18.44 -5.07 10.34
CA PRO A 135 18.54 -4.74 11.75
C PRO A 135 18.12 -5.88 12.69
N GLY A 136 18.75 -5.94 13.85
CA GLY A 136 18.37 -6.90 14.88
C GLY A 136 19.04 -6.63 16.22
N LEU A 137 18.35 -7.00 17.30
CA LEU A 137 18.85 -6.89 18.67
C LEU A 137 19.66 -8.16 19.04
N ARG A 138 18.99 -9.15 19.62
CA ARG A 138 19.60 -10.39 20.14
C ARG A 138 20.37 -11.20 19.09
N THR A 139 19.88 -11.23 17.86
CA THR A 139 20.48 -11.99 16.75
C THR A 139 21.50 -11.18 15.95
N GLY A 140 21.83 -9.97 16.40
CA GLY A 140 22.73 -9.05 15.71
C GLY A 140 22.12 -8.44 14.44
N VAL A 141 22.85 -7.50 13.84
CA VAL A 141 22.54 -6.89 12.54
C VAL A 141 23.28 -7.68 11.47
N LYS A 142 22.57 -8.11 10.43
CA LYS A 142 23.14 -8.92 9.35
C LYS A 142 23.56 -7.98 8.25
N VAL A 143 24.72 -8.25 7.68
CA VAL A 143 25.43 -7.37 6.77
C VAL A 143 25.68 -8.11 5.48
N ALA A 144 25.34 -7.49 4.35
CA ALA A 144 25.67 -7.99 3.03
C ALA A 144 26.21 -6.85 2.15
N VAL A 145 27.33 -7.08 1.47
CA VAL A 145 27.86 -6.18 0.45
C VAL A 145 27.51 -6.75 -0.91
N VAL A 146 26.83 -5.96 -1.74
CA VAL A 146 26.55 -6.30 -3.14
C VAL A 146 27.23 -5.29 -4.07
N ASP A 147 27.84 -5.79 -5.14
CA ASP A 147 28.43 -4.94 -6.18
C ASP A 147 27.36 -4.27 -7.06
N SER A 148 27.76 -3.46 -8.04
CA SER A 148 26.86 -2.77 -8.96
C SER A 148 25.97 -3.69 -9.81
N THR A 149 26.29 -4.98 -9.90
CA THR A 149 25.50 -6.00 -10.62
C THR A 149 24.55 -6.77 -9.71
N GLY A 150 24.64 -6.56 -8.39
CA GLY A 150 23.87 -7.28 -7.38
C GLY A 150 24.52 -8.61 -6.94
N LYS A 151 25.76 -8.89 -7.38
CA LYS A 151 26.52 -10.04 -6.89
C LYS A 151 26.95 -9.80 -5.45
N VAL A 152 26.79 -10.81 -4.60
CA VAL A 152 27.22 -10.77 -3.21
C VAL A 152 28.75 -10.86 -3.16
N LEU A 153 29.40 -9.86 -2.55
CA LEU A 153 30.85 -9.80 -2.38
C LEU A 153 31.29 -10.35 -1.04
N GLU A 154 30.60 -9.97 0.04
CA GLU A 154 30.94 -10.35 1.41
C GLU A 154 29.71 -10.25 2.31
N THR A 155 29.63 -11.10 3.33
CA THR A 155 28.58 -11.06 4.35
C THR A 155 29.19 -11.10 5.74
N ALA A 156 28.47 -10.57 6.73
CA ALA A 156 28.88 -10.62 8.13
C ALA A 156 27.68 -10.50 9.06
N THR A 157 27.89 -10.81 10.34
CA THR A 157 26.95 -10.49 11.42
C THR A 157 27.66 -9.67 12.48
N ILE A 158 27.13 -8.50 12.80
CA ILE A 158 27.67 -7.59 13.82
C ILE A 158 26.69 -7.49 15.00
N TYR A 159 27.19 -7.14 16.18
CA TYR A 159 26.37 -7.08 17.40
C TYR A 159 26.45 -5.71 18.09
N PRO A 160 26.08 -4.61 17.41
CA PRO A 160 26.19 -3.25 17.95
C PRO A 160 25.24 -3.01 19.13
N HIS A 161 24.10 -3.70 19.16
CA HIS A 161 22.99 -3.43 20.07
C HIS A 161 22.97 -4.40 21.27
N ALA A 162 22.01 -4.22 22.17
CA ALA A 162 21.79 -5.17 23.26
C ALA A 162 21.47 -6.59 22.73
N PRO A 163 22.00 -7.65 23.36
CA PRO A 163 22.70 -7.66 24.66
C PRO A 163 24.22 -7.40 24.59
N ASN A 164 24.86 -7.58 23.43
CA ASN A 164 26.33 -7.59 23.32
C ASN A 164 26.96 -6.19 23.33
N ARG A 165 26.25 -5.16 22.85
CA ARG A 165 26.65 -3.74 22.85
C ARG A 165 28.03 -3.45 22.24
N GLN A 166 28.40 -4.14 21.16
CA GLN A 166 29.70 -4.01 20.49
C GLN A 166 29.72 -2.85 19.47
N TRP A 167 29.42 -1.64 19.93
CA TRP A 167 29.22 -0.47 19.06
C TRP A 167 30.45 -0.11 18.20
N ASP A 168 31.58 0.21 18.84
CA ASP A 168 32.79 0.65 18.13
C ASP A 168 33.40 -0.44 17.24
N LYS A 169 33.36 -1.70 17.71
CA LYS A 169 33.80 -2.86 16.92
C LYS A 169 32.96 -3.01 15.64
N SER A 170 31.65 -2.81 15.75
CA SER A 170 30.74 -2.87 14.61
C SER A 170 31.02 -1.74 13.62
N ILE A 171 31.25 -0.51 14.10
CA ILE A 171 31.64 0.62 13.23
C ILE A 171 32.95 0.31 12.48
N ALA A 172 33.98 -0.17 13.18
CA ALA A 172 35.27 -0.49 12.57
C ALA A 172 35.13 -1.57 11.47
N GLN A 173 34.32 -2.60 11.72
CA GLN A 173 34.05 -3.66 10.75
C GLN A 173 33.28 -3.14 9.53
N LEU A 174 32.24 -2.32 9.74
CA LEU A 174 31.48 -1.69 8.64
C LEU A 174 32.36 -0.74 7.80
N ALA A 175 33.26 0.01 8.44
CA ALA A 175 34.22 0.87 7.76
C ALA A 175 35.19 0.07 6.90
N GLN A 176 35.71 -1.06 7.43
CA GLN A 176 36.61 -1.95 6.69
C GLN A 176 35.94 -2.55 5.45
N LEU A 177 34.72 -3.06 5.60
CA LEU A 177 33.92 -3.60 4.48
C LEU A 177 33.64 -2.50 3.44
N SER A 178 33.26 -1.32 3.90
CA SER A 178 32.95 -0.18 3.03
C SER A 178 34.16 0.28 2.23
N ALA A 179 35.33 0.37 2.85
CA ALA A 179 36.58 0.75 2.20
C ALA A 179 37.04 -0.32 1.18
N ARG A 180 37.02 -1.60 1.58
CA ARG A 180 37.49 -2.72 0.76
C ARG A 180 36.71 -2.82 -0.56
N HIS A 181 35.39 -2.69 -0.48
CA HIS A 181 34.49 -2.90 -1.62
C HIS A 181 34.03 -1.60 -2.29
N LYS A 182 34.54 -0.44 -1.84
CA LYS A 182 34.16 0.89 -2.34
C LYS A 182 32.65 1.10 -2.31
N VAL A 183 32.05 0.81 -1.14
CA VAL A 183 30.61 1.01 -0.91
C VAL A 183 30.28 2.50 -1.08
N SER A 184 29.18 2.77 -1.76
CA SER A 184 28.69 4.14 -1.98
C SER A 184 27.40 4.45 -1.24
N LEU A 185 26.61 3.41 -0.92
CA LEU A 185 25.30 3.52 -0.32
C LEU A 185 25.10 2.42 0.73
N VAL A 186 24.55 2.78 1.88
CA VAL A 186 24.17 1.87 2.96
C VAL A 186 22.65 1.79 2.99
N SER A 187 22.09 0.61 2.73
CA SER A 187 20.66 0.31 2.81
C SER A 187 20.35 -0.29 4.18
N ILE A 188 19.36 0.26 4.89
CA ILE A 188 18.96 -0.18 6.23
C ILE A 188 17.52 -0.65 6.17
N GLY A 189 17.25 -1.90 6.58
CA GLY A 189 15.88 -2.39 6.74
C GLY A 189 15.09 -1.56 7.75
N ASN A 190 13.79 -1.34 7.52
CA ASN A 190 12.97 -0.51 8.41
C ASN A 190 12.36 -1.26 9.60
N GLY A 191 12.67 -2.54 9.84
CA GLY A 191 12.10 -3.28 10.96
C GLY A 191 12.82 -3.13 12.28
N THR A 192 13.06 -4.26 12.94
CA THR A 192 13.38 -4.25 14.36
C THR A 192 14.77 -3.75 14.67
N ALA A 193 14.87 -2.68 15.47
CA ALA A 193 16.11 -1.95 15.75
C ALA A 193 16.68 -1.19 14.55
N SER A 194 15.83 -0.83 13.59
CA SER A 194 16.20 -0.01 12.43
C SER A 194 16.74 1.36 12.83
N ARG A 195 16.16 2.00 13.87
CA ARG A 195 16.62 3.32 14.35
C ARG A 195 17.98 3.26 15.04
N GLU A 196 18.22 2.25 15.87
CA GLU A 196 19.53 2.05 16.51
C GLU A 196 20.60 1.76 15.44
N THR A 197 20.23 1.00 14.41
CA THR A 197 21.11 0.73 13.26
C THR A 197 21.32 1.99 12.41
N ASP A 198 20.31 2.82 12.25
CA ASP A 198 20.42 4.13 11.59
C ASP A 198 21.37 5.06 12.33
N LYS A 199 21.29 5.12 13.67
CA LYS A 199 22.26 5.85 14.52
C LYS A 199 23.68 5.31 14.35
N LEU A 200 23.85 3.99 14.27
CA LEU A 200 25.15 3.36 14.02
C LEU A 200 25.74 3.81 12.67
N VAL A 201 24.94 3.86 11.62
CA VAL A 201 25.37 4.28 10.28
C VAL A 201 25.64 5.79 10.23
N ILE A 202 24.85 6.62 10.91
CA ILE A 202 25.14 8.06 11.05
C ILE A 202 26.54 8.25 11.68
N GLU A 203 26.83 7.53 12.76
CA GLU A 203 28.12 7.62 13.44
C GLU A 203 29.27 7.11 12.56
N LEU A 204 29.06 6.02 11.82
CA LEU A 204 30.00 5.53 10.80
C LEU A 204 30.34 6.61 9.77
N ILE A 205 29.32 7.29 9.22
CA ILE A 205 29.49 8.37 8.24
C ILE A 205 30.24 9.57 8.86
N LYS A 206 29.93 9.93 10.11
CA LYS A 206 30.60 11.03 10.83
C LYS A 206 32.08 10.72 11.10
N ARG A 207 32.41 9.47 11.47
CA ARG A 207 33.79 9.05 11.78
C ARG A 207 34.66 8.80 10.55
N HIS A 208 34.04 8.44 9.42
CA HIS A 208 34.73 8.10 8.18
C HIS A 208 34.21 8.92 6.99
N PRO A 209 34.37 10.26 7.01
CA PRO A 209 33.87 11.14 5.94
C PRO A 209 34.57 10.89 4.59
N ASP A 210 35.78 10.31 4.62
CA ASP A 210 36.57 9.91 3.45
C ASP A 210 35.87 8.87 2.57
N LEU A 211 35.02 8.01 3.17
CA LEU A 211 34.28 6.97 2.45
C LEU A 211 33.10 7.52 1.64
N LYS A 212 32.69 8.77 1.87
CA LYS A 212 31.56 9.45 1.17
C LYS A 212 30.27 8.62 1.14
N LEU A 213 30.03 7.84 2.18
CA LEU A 213 28.87 6.98 2.30
C LEU A 213 27.59 7.81 2.39
N ARG A 214 26.56 7.35 1.70
CA ARG A 214 25.18 7.80 1.89
C ARG A 214 24.38 6.68 2.54
N LYS A 215 23.32 7.04 3.26
CA LYS A 215 22.38 6.06 3.82
C LYS A 215 21.00 6.18 3.17
N VAL A 216 20.26 5.08 3.17
CA VAL A 216 18.85 5.02 2.80
C VAL A 216 18.17 3.96 3.67
N VAL A 217 16.92 4.22 4.07
CA VAL A 217 16.08 3.23 4.73
C VAL A 217 15.15 2.61 3.70
N THR A 218 15.02 1.30 3.78
CA THR A 218 14.34 0.47 2.79
C THR A 218 13.33 -0.41 3.51
N SER A 219 12.16 -0.60 2.91
CA SER A 219 11.18 -1.55 3.43
C SER A 219 11.79 -2.94 3.49
N GLU A 220 11.67 -3.64 4.63
CA GLU A 220 12.02 -5.06 4.77
C GLU A 220 10.84 -6.00 4.49
N ALA A 221 9.67 -5.45 4.10
CA ALA A 221 8.47 -6.25 3.86
C ALA A 221 8.76 -7.40 2.87
N GLY A 222 8.43 -8.62 3.27
CA GLY A 222 8.67 -9.83 2.49
C GLY A 222 10.13 -10.34 2.47
N ALA A 223 11.11 -9.63 3.06
CA ALA A 223 12.51 -10.07 3.06
C ALA A 223 12.69 -11.41 3.79
N SER A 224 11.99 -11.62 4.92
CA SER A 224 12.00 -12.90 5.63
C SER A 224 11.36 -14.04 4.84
N VAL A 225 10.32 -13.73 4.04
CA VAL A 225 9.64 -14.69 3.16
C VAL A 225 10.56 -15.07 2.01
N TYR A 226 11.26 -14.09 1.41
CA TYR A 226 12.31 -14.36 0.43
C TYR A 226 13.40 -15.26 1.02
N SER A 227 13.96 -14.91 2.19
CA SER A 227 15.11 -15.66 2.75
C SER A 227 14.82 -17.13 2.99
N ALA A 228 13.57 -17.45 3.36
CA ALA A 228 13.11 -18.82 3.61
C ALA A 228 12.59 -19.53 2.34
N SER A 229 12.58 -18.88 1.19
CA SER A 229 12.06 -19.44 -0.05
C SER A 229 13.03 -20.45 -0.70
N GLU A 230 12.47 -21.35 -1.49
CA GLU A 230 13.24 -22.25 -2.36
C GLU A 230 14.10 -21.46 -3.36
N LEU A 231 13.54 -20.38 -3.92
CA LEU A 231 14.26 -19.50 -4.85
C LEU A 231 15.53 -18.91 -4.23
N ALA A 232 15.44 -18.36 -3.02
CA ALA A 232 16.62 -17.81 -2.33
C ALA A 232 17.63 -18.91 -1.97
N SER A 233 17.16 -20.13 -1.71
CA SER A 233 18.04 -21.28 -1.45
C SER A 233 18.81 -21.72 -2.69
N LEU A 234 18.22 -21.57 -3.88
CA LEU A 234 18.88 -21.81 -5.17
C LEU A 234 19.80 -20.66 -5.56
N GLU A 235 19.41 -19.40 -5.31
CA GLU A 235 20.23 -18.22 -5.65
C GLU A 235 21.46 -18.09 -4.74
N LEU A 236 21.34 -18.47 -3.46
CA LEU A 236 22.34 -18.23 -2.41
C LEU A 236 22.53 -19.49 -1.53
N PRO A 237 22.99 -20.62 -2.11
CA PRO A 237 23.05 -21.91 -1.43
C PRO A 237 24.01 -21.91 -0.23
N ASP A 238 25.13 -21.20 -0.34
CA ASP A 238 26.18 -21.16 0.68
C ASP A 238 25.91 -20.17 1.81
N LEU A 239 24.80 -19.40 1.74
CA LEU A 239 24.43 -18.42 2.76
C LEU A 239 23.37 -18.95 3.70
N ASP A 240 23.57 -18.70 5.00
CA ASP A 240 22.56 -18.91 6.03
C ASP A 240 21.29 -18.09 5.74
N VAL A 241 20.14 -18.62 6.15
CA VAL A 241 18.82 -18.01 5.95
C VAL A 241 18.80 -16.56 6.47
N SER A 242 19.42 -16.28 7.62
CA SER A 242 19.42 -14.94 8.20
C SER A 242 20.20 -13.90 7.38
N LEU A 243 21.22 -14.32 6.63
CA LEU A 243 22.04 -13.41 5.80
C LEU A 243 21.37 -13.11 4.46
N ARG A 244 20.51 -14.00 3.96
CA ARG A 244 19.76 -13.79 2.70
C ARG A 244 18.83 -12.59 2.78
N GLY A 245 18.29 -12.28 3.96
CA GLY A 245 17.49 -11.09 4.20
C GLY A 245 18.27 -9.80 3.93
N ALA A 246 19.49 -9.70 4.46
CA ALA A 246 20.37 -8.55 4.22
C ALA A 246 20.75 -8.38 2.74
N VAL A 247 20.95 -9.48 2.01
CA VAL A 247 21.17 -9.45 0.55
C VAL A 247 19.94 -8.87 -0.17
N SER A 248 18.73 -9.27 0.21
CA SER A 248 17.50 -8.74 -0.38
C SER A 248 17.33 -7.25 -0.10
N ILE A 249 17.61 -6.79 1.12
CA ILE A 249 17.58 -5.36 1.50
C ILE A 249 18.57 -4.53 0.67
N ALA A 250 19.75 -5.08 0.36
CA ALA A 250 20.73 -4.41 -0.49
C ALA A 250 20.26 -4.32 -1.94
N ARG A 251 19.83 -5.44 -2.53
CA ARG A 251 19.38 -5.54 -3.93
C ARG A 251 18.11 -4.72 -4.21
N ARG A 252 17.20 -4.63 -3.23
CA ARG A 252 15.96 -3.86 -3.34
C ARG A 252 16.21 -2.37 -3.57
N VAL A 253 17.30 -1.81 -3.07
CA VAL A 253 17.66 -0.42 -3.34
C VAL A 253 18.26 -0.25 -4.73
N GLN A 254 19.00 -1.25 -5.22
CA GLN A 254 19.55 -1.21 -6.58
C GLN A 254 18.43 -1.20 -7.61
N ASP A 255 17.47 -2.13 -7.47
CA ASP A 255 16.25 -2.16 -8.27
C ASP A 255 15.10 -2.80 -7.46
N PRO A 256 14.15 -2.00 -6.96
CA PRO A 256 13.00 -2.50 -6.19
C PRO A 256 12.16 -3.51 -6.96
N LEU A 257 11.93 -3.26 -8.26
CA LEU A 257 11.12 -4.11 -9.11
C LEU A 257 11.78 -5.49 -9.26
N ALA A 258 13.06 -5.52 -9.64
CA ALA A 258 13.77 -6.76 -9.92
C ALA A 258 13.92 -7.68 -8.69
N GLU A 259 13.93 -7.10 -7.49
CA GLU A 259 14.03 -7.86 -6.24
C GLU A 259 12.66 -8.25 -5.68
N LEU A 260 11.66 -7.36 -5.69
CA LEU A 260 10.32 -7.64 -5.12
C LEU A 260 9.54 -8.68 -5.92
N VAL A 261 9.76 -8.80 -7.25
CA VAL A 261 9.12 -9.83 -8.10
C VAL A 261 9.49 -11.26 -7.71
N LYS A 262 10.57 -11.46 -6.94
CA LYS A 262 11.00 -12.76 -6.43
C LYS A 262 10.16 -13.28 -5.27
N ILE A 263 9.31 -12.42 -4.70
CA ILE A 263 8.48 -12.69 -3.53
C ILE A 263 7.05 -12.93 -4.02
N ASP A 264 6.31 -13.82 -3.34
CA ASP A 264 4.86 -13.92 -3.54
C ASP A 264 4.24 -12.53 -3.23
N PRO A 265 3.52 -11.90 -4.18
CA PRO A 265 3.00 -10.55 -3.99
C PRO A 265 2.11 -10.41 -2.75
N LYS A 266 1.38 -11.47 -2.38
CA LYS A 266 0.52 -11.47 -1.17
C LYS A 266 1.33 -11.53 0.14
N ALA A 267 2.61 -11.85 0.07
CA ALA A 267 3.52 -11.86 1.21
C ALA A 267 4.27 -10.54 1.38
N ILE A 268 4.18 -9.65 0.39
CA ILE A 268 4.59 -8.25 0.54
C ILE A 268 3.49 -7.58 1.38
N GLY A 269 3.84 -7.12 2.57
CA GLY A 269 2.90 -6.44 3.46
C GLY A 269 2.51 -5.08 2.89
N VAL A 270 1.38 -5.01 2.20
CA VAL A 270 0.92 -3.82 1.45
C VAL A 270 -0.31 -3.15 2.05
N GLY A 271 -0.84 -3.69 3.15
CA GLY A 271 -1.79 -2.95 3.98
C GLY A 271 -2.33 -3.70 5.18
N GLN A 272 -3.08 -2.96 6.00
CA GLN A 272 -3.79 -3.52 7.15
C GLN A 272 -4.96 -4.39 6.69
N TYR A 273 -5.27 -5.45 7.45
CA TYR A 273 -6.34 -6.41 7.13
C TYR A 273 -6.12 -7.24 5.86
N GLN A 274 -4.90 -7.27 5.32
CA GLN A 274 -4.55 -8.09 4.14
C GLN A 274 -4.85 -9.59 4.33
N HIS A 275 -4.79 -10.09 5.57
CA HIS A 275 -5.15 -11.47 5.88
C HIS A 275 -6.65 -11.71 6.10
N ASP A 276 -7.43 -10.63 6.22
CA ASP A 276 -8.86 -10.67 6.53
C ASP A 276 -9.75 -10.61 5.27
N VAL A 277 -9.15 -10.34 4.09
CA VAL A 277 -9.83 -10.34 2.78
C VAL A 277 -9.74 -11.71 2.09
N ASN A 278 -10.53 -11.91 1.02
CA ASN A 278 -10.44 -13.10 0.18
C ASN A 278 -9.04 -13.28 -0.44
N GLN A 279 -8.30 -14.29 0.04
CA GLN A 279 -6.91 -14.54 -0.35
C GLN A 279 -6.73 -14.91 -1.82
N SER A 280 -7.69 -15.63 -2.42
CA SER A 280 -7.64 -16.02 -3.84
C SER A 280 -7.90 -14.84 -4.77
N TYR A 281 -8.72 -13.89 -4.35
CA TYR A 281 -8.94 -12.65 -5.10
C TYR A 281 -7.76 -11.69 -4.93
N LEU A 282 -7.24 -11.55 -3.70
CA LEU A 282 -6.04 -10.77 -3.40
C LEU A 282 -4.84 -11.23 -4.24
N ALA A 283 -4.54 -12.52 -4.26
CA ALA A 283 -3.39 -13.06 -5.01
C ALA A 283 -3.46 -12.70 -6.49
N ARG A 284 -4.61 -12.94 -7.13
CA ARG A 284 -4.83 -12.57 -8.55
C ARG A 284 -4.68 -11.08 -8.79
N ALA A 285 -5.27 -10.24 -7.94
CA ALA A 285 -5.20 -8.80 -8.09
C ALA A 285 -3.77 -8.26 -7.95
N LEU A 286 -3.01 -8.75 -6.98
CA LEU A 286 -1.61 -8.34 -6.80
C LEU A 286 -0.69 -8.89 -7.90
N ASP A 287 -0.95 -10.10 -8.41
CA ASP A 287 -0.22 -10.65 -9.56
C ASP A 287 -0.41 -9.77 -10.81
N HIS A 288 -1.63 -9.29 -11.08
CA HIS A 288 -1.89 -8.35 -12.19
C HIS A 288 -1.14 -7.02 -12.00
N VAL A 289 -1.09 -6.48 -10.78
CA VAL A 289 -0.31 -5.26 -10.51
C VAL A 289 1.17 -5.46 -10.80
N VAL A 290 1.72 -6.62 -10.43
CA VAL A 290 3.12 -6.95 -10.71
C VAL A 290 3.38 -7.03 -12.21
N GLU A 291 2.49 -7.72 -12.94
CA GLU A 291 2.54 -7.79 -14.41
C GLU A 291 2.49 -6.39 -15.03
N ASP A 292 1.54 -5.54 -14.63
CA ASP A 292 1.42 -4.17 -15.12
C ASP A 292 2.69 -3.36 -14.86
N CYS A 293 3.28 -3.45 -13.66
CA CYS A 293 4.48 -2.71 -13.30
C CYS A 293 5.71 -3.19 -14.10
N VAL A 294 5.89 -4.50 -14.26
CA VAL A 294 7.01 -5.08 -15.00
C VAL A 294 6.93 -4.69 -16.47
N ASN A 295 5.76 -4.83 -17.10
CA ASN A 295 5.60 -4.50 -18.52
C ASN A 295 5.68 -3.00 -18.77
N ARG A 296 5.20 -2.16 -17.83
CA ARG A 296 5.36 -0.70 -17.91
C ARG A 296 6.82 -0.24 -17.82
N VAL A 297 7.61 -0.87 -16.94
CA VAL A 297 9.04 -0.56 -16.80
C VAL A 297 9.86 -1.17 -17.92
N GLY A 298 9.44 -2.29 -18.49
CA GLY A 298 10.18 -3.08 -19.48
C GLY A 298 11.38 -3.80 -18.88
N VAL A 299 11.83 -4.86 -19.56
CA VAL A 299 12.82 -5.79 -19.03
C VAL A 299 13.98 -5.95 -20.01
N ASP A 300 15.22 -5.75 -19.56
CA ASP A 300 16.39 -6.06 -20.37
C ASP A 300 16.62 -7.57 -20.44
N LEU A 301 16.55 -8.10 -21.66
CA LEU A 301 16.63 -9.53 -21.96
C LEU A 301 17.96 -10.16 -21.51
N ASN A 302 19.03 -9.39 -21.55
CA ASN A 302 20.39 -9.89 -21.28
C ASN A 302 20.73 -9.95 -19.79
N THR A 303 20.03 -9.18 -18.95
CA THR A 303 20.35 -9.05 -17.51
C THR A 303 19.24 -9.56 -16.59
N ALA A 304 18.01 -9.67 -17.08
CA ALA A 304 16.87 -10.04 -16.25
C ALA A 304 16.97 -11.45 -15.64
N SER A 305 16.45 -11.61 -14.43
CA SER A 305 16.30 -12.92 -13.79
C SER A 305 15.14 -13.71 -14.40
N THR A 306 15.12 -15.03 -14.19
CA THR A 306 13.98 -15.88 -14.55
C THR A 306 12.69 -15.42 -13.88
N ALA A 307 12.77 -14.95 -12.62
CA ALA A 307 11.63 -14.43 -11.87
C ALA A 307 11.03 -13.16 -12.51
N LEU A 308 11.89 -12.25 -12.98
CA LEU A 308 11.44 -11.03 -13.66
C LEU A 308 10.86 -11.34 -15.05
N LEU A 309 11.52 -12.20 -15.84
CA LEU A 309 11.03 -12.61 -17.16
C LEU A 309 9.66 -13.30 -17.09
N ASN A 310 9.41 -14.08 -16.03
CA ASN A 310 8.12 -14.75 -15.82
C ASN A 310 6.95 -13.79 -15.56
N ARG A 311 7.21 -12.49 -15.34
CA ARG A 311 6.20 -11.45 -15.18
C ARG A 311 5.97 -10.64 -16.47
N VAL A 312 6.70 -10.94 -17.54
CA VAL A 312 6.52 -10.31 -18.85
C VAL A 312 5.34 -10.92 -19.57
N ALA A 313 4.49 -10.08 -20.17
CA ALA A 313 3.32 -10.52 -20.92
C ALA A 313 3.71 -11.53 -22.01
N GLY A 314 2.98 -12.64 -22.08
CA GLY A 314 3.24 -13.71 -23.06
C GLY A 314 4.40 -14.66 -22.76
N ILE A 315 5.09 -14.49 -21.61
CA ILE A 315 6.18 -15.36 -21.15
C ILE A 315 5.71 -16.25 -20.00
N SER A 316 5.77 -17.56 -20.21
CA SER A 316 5.55 -18.58 -19.18
C SER A 316 6.82 -18.88 -18.37
N GLN A 317 6.66 -19.55 -17.22
CA GLN A 317 7.79 -19.97 -16.38
C GLN A 317 8.81 -20.83 -17.13
N VAL A 318 8.35 -21.69 -18.05
CA VAL A 318 9.22 -22.52 -18.88
C VAL A 318 9.97 -21.66 -19.90
N GLN A 319 9.30 -20.70 -20.54
CA GLN A 319 9.93 -19.79 -21.50
C GLN A 319 10.96 -18.89 -20.80
N ALA A 320 10.65 -18.36 -19.62
CA ALA A 320 11.60 -17.56 -18.84
C ALA A 320 12.89 -18.32 -18.53
N ARG A 321 12.80 -19.59 -18.12
CA ARG A 321 13.98 -20.46 -17.92
C ARG A 321 14.74 -20.70 -19.23
N ASN A 322 14.02 -21.00 -20.32
CA ASN A 322 14.65 -21.24 -21.62
C ASN A 322 15.38 -20.01 -22.17
N ILE A 323 14.87 -18.80 -21.93
CA ILE A 323 15.54 -17.55 -22.32
C ILE A 323 16.90 -17.43 -21.60
N VAL A 324 16.93 -17.69 -20.29
CA VAL A 324 18.16 -17.63 -19.51
C VAL A 324 19.14 -18.73 -19.93
N ASN A 325 18.69 -19.98 -20.09
CA ASN A 325 19.56 -21.04 -20.57
C ASN A 325 20.13 -20.74 -21.96
N TYR A 326 19.30 -20.20 -22.86
CA TYR A 326 19.73 -19.83 -24.20
C TYR A 326 20.84 -18.78 -24.17
N ARG A 327 20.75 -17.76 -23.30
CA ARG A 327 21.79 -16.71 -23.19
C ARG A 327 23.08 -17.20 -22.56
N GLU A 328 23.00 -18.18 -21.67
CA GLU A 328 24.17 -18.81 -21.05
C GLU A 328 24.91 -19.70 -22.07
N GLU A 329 24.18 -20.41 -22.93
CA GLU A 329 24.75 -21.30 -23.95
C GLU A 329 25.24 -20.57 -25.22
N ASN A 330 24.48 -19.57 -25.69
CA ASN A 330 24.70 -18.92 -26.99
C ASN A 330 25.29 -17.50 -26.86
N GLY A 331 25.45 -17.00 -25.63
CA GLY A 331 25.84 -15.62 -25.35
C GLY A 331 24.68 -14.62 -25.41
N LEU A 332 25.01 -13.34 -25.30
CA LEU A 332 24.04 -12.25 -25.22
C LEU A 332 23.20 -12.12 -26.50
N PHE A 333 21.91 -11.82 -26.33
CA PHE A 333 21.02 -11.49 -27.43
C PHE A 333 21.45 -10.16 -28.07
N ARG A 334 21.56 -10.14 -29.40
CA ARG A 334 21.91 -8.94 -30.18
C ARG A 334 20.71 -8.21 -30.77
N ASN A 335 19.57 -8.89 -30.87
CA ASN A 335 18.33 -8.34 -31.38
C ASN A 335 17.13 -9.13 -30.84
N ARG A 336 15.93 -8.53 -30.88
CA ARG A 336 14.70 -9.18 -30.41
C ARG A 336 14.36 -10.43 -31.22
N LYS A 337 14.60 -10.44 -32.53
CA LYS A 337 14.28 -11.57 -33.43
C LYS A 337 14.96 -12.87 -32.99
N ALA A 338 16.10 -12.80 -32.31
CA ALA A 338 16.77 -13.97 -31.76
C ALA A 338 15.91 -14.73 -30.72
N LEU A 339 14.90 -14.10 -30.11
CA LEU A 339 13.93 -14.77 -29.23
C LEU A 339 13.20 -15.92 -29.92
N LEU A 340 12.94 -15.84 -31.23
CA LEU A 340 12.28 -16.91 -31.99
C LEU A 340 13.12 -18.19 -32.07
N LYS A 341 14.42 -18.12 -31.75
CA LYS A 341 15.30 -19.29 -31.67
C LYS A 341 15.23 -19.98 -30.30
N VAL A 342 14.60 -19.36 -29.30
CA VAL A 342 14.47 -19.92 -27.96
C VAL A 342 13.45 -21.06 -27.97
N PRO A 343 13.75 -22.22 -27.35
CA PRO A 343 12.81 -23.33 -27.29
C PRO A 343 11.46 -22.93 -26.70
N ARG A 344 10.37 -23.33 -27.38
CA ARG A 344 8.98 -23.00 -27.04
C ARG A 344 8.63 -21.50 -27.13
N MET A 345 9.45 -20.69 -27.79
CA MET A 345 9.08 -19.32 -28.16
C MET A 345 8.37 -19.31 -29.52
N GLY A 346 7.04 -19.36 -29.52
CA GLY A 346 6.24 -19.27 -30.74
C GLY A 346 6.01 -17.83 -31.20
N ALA A 347 5.51 -17.66 -32.43
CA ALA A 347 5.21 -16.35 -33.01
C ALA A 347 4.24 -15.52 -32.13
N LYS A 348 3.23 -16.16 -31.52
CA LYS A 348 2.27 -15.47 -30.64
C LYS A 348 2.92 -15.00 -29.34
N SER A 349 3.72 -15.84 -28.68
CA SER A 349 4.46 -15.42 -27.47
C SER A 349 5.45 -14.30 -27.78
N TYR A 350 6.12 -14.37 -28.92
CA TYR A 350 6.99 -13.29 -29.38
C TYR A 350 6.23 -11.99 -29.59
N GLU A 351 5.10 -12.00 -30.31
CA GLU A 351 4.23 -10.83 -30.50
C GLU A 351 3.73 -10.24 -29.18
N GLN A 352 3.41 -11.06 -28.18
CA GLN A 352 2.97 -10.54 -26.88
C GLN A 352 4.11 -9.97 -26.03
N ALA A 353 5.33 -10.51 -26.15
CA ALA A 353 6.44 -10.17 -25.27
C ALA A 353 7.42 -9.13 -25.85
N ALA A 354 7.56 -9.05 -27.17
CA ALA A 354 8.69 -8.36 -27.81
C ALA A 354 8.73 -6.86 -27.51
N GLY A 355 7.58 -6.20 -27.34
CA GLY A 355 7.52 -4.78 -26.98
C GLY A 355 8.01 -4.47 -25.56
N PHE A 356 7.94 -5.45 -24.66
CA PHE A 356 8.33 -5.31 -23.25
C PHE A 356 9.77 -5.76 -22.98
N LEU A 357 10.34 -6.59 -23.85
CA LEU A 357 11.72 -7.05 -23.78
C LEU A 357 12.66 -6.10 -24.52
N ARG A 358 13.72 -5.65 -23.88
CA ARG A 358 14.71 -4.73 -24.46
C ARG A 358 16.04 -5.42 -24.69
N VAL A 359 16.77 -4.96 -25.70
CA VAL A 359 18.15 -5.34 -25.96
C VAL A 359 18.99 -4.07 -26.01
N ILE A 360 19.68 -3.78 -24.90
CA ILE A 360 20.53 -2.60 -24.77
C ILE A 360 21.86 -2.86 -25.49
N GLY A 361 22.27 -1.94 -26.38
CA GLY A 361 23.50 -2.09 -27.16
C GLY A 361 23.43 -3.16 -28.25
N GLY A 362 22.23 -3.51 -28.71
CA GLY A 362 22.00 -4.44 -29.81
C GLY A 362 22.32 -3.88 -31.20
N GLU A 363 22.09 -4.69 -32.23
CA GLU A 363 22.29 -4.32 -33.64
C GLU A 363 21.26 -3.29 -34.12
N ASN A 364 20.03 -3.36 -33.62
CA ASN A 364 18.97 -2.42 -33.94
C ASN A 364 18.72 -1.46 -32.76
N PRO A 365 18.93 -0.14 -32.92
CA PRO A 365 18.66 0.85 -31.87
C PRO A 365 17.23 0.83 -31.32
N LEU A 366 16.25 0.42 -32.14
CA LEU A 366 14.84 0.34 -31.74
C LEU A 366 14.59 -0.76 -30.71
N ASP A 367 15.45 -1.77 -30.63
CA ASP A 367 15.31 -2.87 -29.66
C ASP A 367 15.55 -2.41 -28.21
N ALA A 368 16.13 -1.23 -28.01
CA ALA A 368 16.26 -0.58 -26.69
C ALA A 368 15.01 0.21 -26.28
N SER A 369 14.04 0.39 -27.18
CA SER A 369 12.83 1.20 -26.99
C SER A 369 11.60 0.34 -26.67
N ALA A 370 10.47 0.94 -26.31
CA ALA A 370 9.17 0.28 -26.22
C ALA A 370 8.46 0.09 -27.58
N VAL A 371 9.05 0.55 -28.69
CA VAL A 371 8.45 0.37 -30.03
C VAL A 371 8.38 -1.13 -30.33
N HIS A 372 7.17 -1.62 -30.63
CA HIS A 372 6.96 -3.02 -30.96
C HIS A 372 7.57 -3.35 -32.35
N PRO A 373 8.18 -4.54 -32.55
CA PRO A 373 8.74 -4.93 -33.85
C PRO A 373 7.77 -4.90 -35.03
N GLU A 374 6.46 -5.04 -34.79
CA GLU A 374 5.44 -4.89 -35.84
C GLU A 374 5.36 -3.47 -36.41
N ALA A 375 5.73 -2.47 -35.61
CA ALA A 375 5.66 -1.05 -35.97
C ALA A 375 7.01 -0.50 -36.48
N TYR A 376 8.04 -1.36 -36.65
CA TYR A 376 9.32 -0.94 -37.24
C TYR A 376 9.15 -0.32 -38.64
N PRO A 377 8.27 -0.82 -39.52
CA PRO A 377 8.00 -0.16 -40.81
C PRO A 377 7.50 1.29 -40.69
N VAL A 378 6.79 1.64 -39.60
CA VAL A 378 6.36 3.03 -39.34
C VAL A 378 7.58 3.90 -39.08
N VAL A 379 8.52 3.43 -38.25
CA VAL A 379 9.75 4.14 -37.94
C VAL A 379 10.64 4.28 -39.18
N GLU A 380 10.73 3.24 -40.01
CA GLU A 380 11.44 3.29 -41.30
C GLU A 380 10.87 4.36 -42.24
N ARG A 381 9.55 4.55 -42.29
CA ARG A 381 8.90 5.64 -43.04
C ARG A 381 9.28 7.03 -42.49
N ILE A 382 9.28 7.20 -41.17
CA ILE A 382 9.71 8.45 -40.51
C ILE A 382 11.17 8.78 -40.88
N ILE A 383 12.05 7.79 -40.82
CA ILE A 383 13.47 7.95 -41.11
C ILE A 383 13.69 8.26 -42.61
N ALA A 384 12.96 7.59 -43.50
CA ALA A 384 13.04 7.84 -44.94
C ALA A 384 12.64 9.28 -45.29
N GLN A 385 11.63 9.84 -44.62
CA GLN A 385 11.25 11.24 -44.79
C GLN A 385 12.28 12.21 -44.18
N ALA A 386 12.96 11.82 -43.11
CA ALA A 386 14.04 12.60 -42.51
C ALA A 386 15.30 12.65 -43.40
N GLY A 387 15.54 11.61 -44.21
CA GLY A 387 16.77 11.45 -44.98
C GLY A 387 18.02 11.26 -44.10
N ARG A 388 17.84 10.80 -42.85
CA ARG A 388 18.88 10.64 -41.83
C ARG A 388 18.97 9.19 -41.36
N SER A 389 19.96 8.85 -40.55
CA SER A 389 20.05 7.52 -39.93
C SER A 389 19.13 7.39 -38.70
N VAL A 390 18.74 6.16 -38.33
CA VAL A 390 17.90 5.88 -37.13
C VAL A 390 18.52 6.53 -35.87
N SER A 391 19.83 6.37 -35.71
CA SER A 391 20.58 6.84 -34.55
C SER A 391 20.67 8.36 -34.45
N GLU A 392 20.51 9.09 -35.57
CA GLU A 392 20.49 10.55 -35.59
C GLU A 392 19.12 11.15 -35.27
N VAL A 393 18.05 10.42 -35.57
CA VAL A 393 16.67 10.85 -35.32
C VAL A 393 16.29 10.58 -33.86
N ILE A 394 16.79 9.48 -33.30
CA ILE A 394 16.59 9.14 -31.89
C ILE A 394 17.17 10.25 -31.00
N GLY A 395 16.34 10.80 -30.12
CA GLY A 395 16.71 11.88 -29.20
C GLY A 395 16.63 13.30 -29.77
N ASP A 396 16.37 13.48 -31.08
CA ASP A 396 16.21 14.78 -31.72
C ASP A 396 14.80 15.35 -31.45
N ARG A 397 14.66 16.04 -30.32
CA ARG A 397 13.37 16.54 -29.84
C ARG A 397 12.74 17.57 -30.77
N ASP A 398 13.57 18.41 -31.40
CA ASP A 398 13.09 19.52 -32.22
C ASP A 398 12.51 18.98 -33.54
N TYR A 399 13.19 18.00 -34.14
CA TYR A 399 12.68 17.31 -35.32
C TYR A 399 11.41 16.49 -34.99
N LEU A 400 11.45 15.66 -33.94
CA LEU A 400 10.37 14.73 -33.61
C LEU A 400 9.06 15.45 -33.23
N ARG A 401 9.14 16.59 -32.52
CA ARG A 401 7.95 17.38 -32.17
C ARG A 401 7.36 18.15 -33.35
N GLY A 402 8.14 18.36 -34.41
CA GLY A 402 7.67 18.96 -35.66
C GLY A 402 6.89 17.99 -36.56
N LEU A 403 6.97 16.69 -36.30
CA LEU A 403 6.25 15.67 -37.07
C LEU A 403 4.76 15.68 -36.76
N LYS A 404 3.94 15.50 -37.80
CA LYS A 404 2.50 15.26 -37.63
C LYS A 404 2.26 13.75 -37.64
N PRO A 405 1.73 13.16 -36.56
CA PRO A 405 1.51 11.71 -36.50
C PRO A 405 0.60 11.18 -37.62
N ALA A 406 -0.36 11.98 -38.09
CA ALA A 406 -1.28 11.63 -39.16
C ALA A 406 -0.57 11.31 -40.50
N ASP A 407 0.62 11.86 -40.74
CA ASP A 407 1.36 11.66 -41.98
C ASP A 407 1.97 10.24 -42.07
N PHE A 408 2.08 9.54 -40.93
CA PHE A 408 2.71 8.21 -40.83
C PHE A 408 1.73 7.11 -40.44
N THR A 409 0.42 7.38 -40.39
CA THR A 409 -0.59 6.34 -40.16
C THR A 409 -0.72 5.40 -41.35
N ASP A 410 -1.29 4.22 -41.13
CA ASP A 410 -1.72 3.30 -42.19
C ASP A 410 -3.00 2.55 -41.74
N GLU A 411 -3.40 1.52 -42.49
CA GLU A 411 -4.60 0.72 -42.20
C GLU A 411 -4.52 -0.02 -40.85
N TYR A 412 -3.32 -0.28 -40.34
CA TYR A 412 -3.05 -1.05 -39.12
C TYR A 412 -2.67 -0.15 -37.94
N PHE A 413 -1.92 0.94 -38.18
CA PHE A 413 -1.40 1.85 -37.16
C PHE A 413 -2.05 3.22 -37.25
N GLY A 414 -2.94 3.50 -36.30
CA GLY A 414 -3.60 4.79 -36.16
C GLY A 414 -2.75 5.87 -35.47
N VAL A 415 -3.32 7.07 -35.37
CA VAL A 415 -2.69 8.25 -34.74
C VAL A 415 -2.15 7.99 -33.32
N PRO A 416 -2.86 7.29 -32.42
CA PRO A 416 -2.34 7.02 -31.07
C PRO A 416 -1.02 6.27 -31.09
N THR A 417 -0.93 5.16 -31.86
CA THR A 417 0.27 4.35 -31.95
C THR A 417 1.45 5.12 -32.53
N VAL A 418 1.24 5.89 -33.59
CA VAL A 418 2.29 6.72 -34.18
C VAL A 418 2.76 7.81 -33.20
N SER A 419 1.83 8.40 -32.45
CA SER A 419 2.16 9.41 -31.43
C SER A 419 3.03 8.82 -30.32
N ASP A 420 2.71 7.61 -29.87
CA ASP A 420 3.51 6.90 -28.86
C ASP A 420 4.90 6.54 -29.40
N ILE A 421 4.99 6.11 -30.67
CA ILE A 421 6.28 5.85 -31.33
C ILE A 421 7.14 7.11 -31.37
N ILE A 422 6.58 8.27 -31.72
CA ILE A 422 7.32 9.54 -31.77
C ILE A 422 7.81 9.94 -30.37
N LEU A 423 6.97 9.78 -29.34
CA LEU A 423 7.34 10.03 -27.95
C LEU A 423 8.46 9.08 -27.48
N GLU A 424 8.42 7.83 -27.90
CA GLU A 424 9.42 6.82 -27.56
C GLU A 424 10.75 7.09 -28.28
N LEU A 425 10.73 7.56 -29.53
CA LEU A 425 11.93 8.01 -30.25
C LEU A 425 12.57 9.26 -29.61
N GLU A 426 11.79 10.10 -28.91
CA GLU A 426 12.32 11.26 -28.18
C GLU A 426 13.22 10.81 -27.02
N LYS A 427 12.84 9.73 -26.33
CA LYS A 427 13.57 9.14 -25.20
C LYS A 427 13.36 7.61 -25.14
N PRO A 428 14.15 6.83 -25.89
CA PRO A 428 13.97 5.38 -25.94
C PRO A 428 14.15 4.73 -24.57
N GLY A 429 13.25 3.82 -24.22
CA GLY A 429 13.32 3.02 -23.00
C GLY A 429 13.23 3.87 -21.74
N ARG A 430 12.51 5.00 -21.79
CA ARG A 430 12.37 5.91 -20.65
C ARG A 430 11.82 5.17 -19.44
N ASP A 431 12.62 5.10 -18.39
CA ASP A 431 12.20 4.52 -17.12
C ASP A 431 11.11 5.39 -16.47
N PRO A 432 9.91 4.85 -16.19
CA PRO A 432 8.81 5.59 -15.58
C PRO A 432 9.04 5.91 -14.09
N ARG A 433 10.04 5.30 -13.43
CA ARG A 433 10.26 5.36 -11.97
C ARG A 433 10.94 6.64 -11.47
N GLY A 434 11.48 7.46 -12.37
CA GLY A 434 12.14 8.72 -12.03
C GLY A 434 13.54 8.55 -11.43
N GLU A 435 14.06 9.59 -10.78
CA GLU A 435 15.43 9.62 -10.24
C GLU A 435 15.47 9.29 -8.73
N PHE A 436 16.50 8.54 -8.33
CA PHE A 436 16.72 8.13 -6.94
C PHE A 436 17.13 9.30 -6.04
N LYS A 437 16.47 9.43 -4.88
CA LYS A 437 16.74 10.47 -3.86
C LYS A 437 17.03 9.82 -2.50
N THR A 438 17.93 10.43 -1.72
CA THR A 438 18.30 9.98 -0.36
C THR A 438 17.76 10.95 0.70
N ALA A 439 17.08 10.46 1.75
CA ALA A 439 16.65 11.28 2.89
C ALA A 439 17.47 10.99 4.18
N SER A 440 17.25 11.76 5.26
CA SER A 440 18.05 11.72 6.48
C SER A 440 17.20 11.90 7.75
N PHE A 441 16.94 10.81 8.48
CA PHE A 441 16.18 10.83 9.74
C PHE A 441 16.79 11.73 10.84
N GLN A 442 15.92 12.34 11.65
CA GLN A 442 16.28 13.09 12.86
C GLN A 442 16.40 12.20 14.12
N GLU A 443 17.31 12.59 15.03
CA GLU A 443 17.77 11.81 16.20
C GLU A 443 16.72 11.70 17.34
N GLY A 444 16.75 10.58 18.11
CA GLY A 444 16.37 10.60 19.53
C GLY A 444 15.34 9.61 20.07
N VAL A 445 14.47 9.01 19.26
CA VAL A 445 13.26 8.30 19.76
C VAL A 445 13.24 6.85 19.29
N ALA A 446 13.12 5.85 20.17
CA ALA A 446 13.18 4.43 19.76
C ALA A 446 11.94 3.63 20.16
N LYS A 447 11.30 3.97 21.28
CA LYS A 447 10.11 3.26 21.79
C LYS A 447 8.87 4.13 21.71
N ILE A 448 7.70 3.49 21.71
CA ILE A 448 6.42 4.19 21.83
C ILE A 448 6.38 5.03 23.12
N SER A 449 7.01 4.54 24.20
CA SER A 449 7.15 5.27 25.47
C SER A 449 7.96 6.56 25.39
N ASP A 450 8.78 6.71 24.35
CA ASP A 450 9.66 7.87 24.18
C ASP A 450 8.96 8.98 23.38
N LEU A 451 7.80 8.67 22.79
CA LEU A 451 6.99 9.60 22.01
C LEU A 451 6.22 10.53 22.95
N HIS A 452 6.33 11.82 22.66
CA HIS A 452 5.55 12.85 23.34
C HIS A 452 4.79 13.67 22.29
N SER A 453 3.55 14.06 22.60
CA SER A 453 2.77 14.96 21.76
C SER A 453 3.55 16.24 21.46
N GLY A 454 3.54 16.67 20.20
CA GLY A 454 4.24 17.85 19.70
C GLY A 454 5.57 17.55 19.01
N MET A 455 6.12 16.34 19.15
CA MET A 455 7.40 15.95 18.57
C MET A 455 7.32 15.83 17.04
N ILE A 456 8.28 16.39 16.33
CA ILE A 456 8.40 16.27 14.86
C ILE A 456 9.41 15.18 14.55
N LEU A 457 9.01 14.21 13.71
CA LEU A 457 9.80 13.06 13.30
C LEU A 457 9.73 12.90 11.79
N GLU A 458 10.76 12.30 11.22
CA GLU A 458 10.70 11.76 9.87
C GLU A 458 10.27 10.30 9.93
N GLY A 459 9.34 9.93 9.05
CA GLY A 459 8.83 8.56 8.93
C GLY A 459 8.64 8.18 7.46
N SER A 460 8.61 6.87 7.22
CA SER A 460 8.34 6.30 5.90
C SER A 460 6.88 5.92 5.78
N VAL A 461 6.22 6.32 4.69
CA VAL A 461 4.83 5.96 4.43
C VAL A 461 4.77 4.46 4.13
N THR A 462 4.12 3.67 4.99
CA THR A 462 3.96 2.23 4.78
C THR A 462 2.78 1.90 3.88
N ASN A 463 1.69 2.64 4.02
CA ASN A 463 0.42 2.37 3.34
C ASN A 463 -0.39 3.65 3.17
N VAL A 464 -0.92 3.88 1.97
CA VAL A 464 -1.82 5.01 1.69
C VAL A 464 -3.24 4.50 1.49
N THR A 465 -4.14 4.90 2.38
CA THR A 465 -5.57 4.57 2.32
C THR A 465 -6.40 5.78 1.90
N ASN A 466 -7.67 5.58 1.56
CA ASN A 466 -8.56 6.70 1.19
C ASN A 466 -8.84 7.69 2.33
N PHE A 467 -8.63 7.30 3.59
CA PHE A 467 -8.91 8.13 4.76
C PHE A 467 -7.65 8.71 5.40
N GLY A 468 -6.47 8.39 4.87
CA GLY A 468 -5.20 8.81 5.46
C GLY A 468 -4.02 7.94 5.04
N ALA A 469 -2.84 8.27 5.58
CA ALA A 469 -1.61 7.53 5.37
C ALA A 469 -1.10 6.93 6.69
N PHE A 470 -0.63 5.69 6.63
CA PHE A 470 0.10 5.05 7.70
C PHE A 470 1.59 5.30 7.50
N ILE A 471 2.25 5.75 8.56
CA ILE A 471 3.63 6.17 8.54
C ILE A 471 4.37 5.46 9.65
N ASP A 472 5.37 4.69 9.24
CA ASP A 472 6.33 4.08 10.14
C ASP A 472 7.34 5.14 10.57
N ILE A 473 7.22 5.55 11.83
CA ILE A 473 8.18 6.43 12.48
C ILE A 473 9.28 5.64 13.20
N GLY A 474 9.39 4.32 12.99
CA GLY A 474 10.46 3.47 13.53
C GLY A 474 10.26 2.99 14.97
N VAL A 475 9.02 2.96 15.46
CA VAL A 475 8.67 2.46 16.81
C VAL A 475 7.93 1.13 16.77
N HIS A 476 8.06 0.38 15.66
CA HIS A 476 7.36 -0.89 15.37
C HIS A 476 5.83 -0.81 15.27
N GLN A 477 5.29 0.41 15.31
CA GLN A 477 3.87 0.66 15.23
C GLN A 477 3.67 1.85 14.31
N ASP A 478 2.90 1.63 13.24
CA ASP A 478 2.56 2.68 12.30
C ASP A 478 1.65 3.72 12.95
N GLY A 479 1.98 4.99 12.74
CA GLY A 479 1.10 6.09 13.08
C GLY A 479 0.18 6.45 11.93
N LEU A 480 -1.05 6.85 12.24
CA LEU A 480 -2.05 7.26 11.25
C LEU A 480 -2.07 8.77 11.12
N VAL A 481 -1.86 9.27 9.90
CA VAL A 481 -2.20 10.64 9.50
C VAL A 481 -3.55 10.60 8.80
N HIS A 482 -4.56 11.21 9.41
CA HIS A 482 -5.89 11.34 8.79
C HIS A 482 -5.84 12.30 7.60
N ILE A 483 -6.70 12.13 6.59
CA ILE A 483 -6.72 12.94 5.36
C ILE A 483 -6.77 14.46 5.63
N SER A 484 -7.48 14.88 6.67
CA SER A 484 -7.58 16.29 7.08
C SER A 484 -6.30 16.86 7.69
N ALA A 485 -5.39 15.99 8.15
CA ALA A 485 -4.12 16.33 8.76
C ALA A 485 -2.93 16.18 7.78
N MET A 486 -3.20 15.90 6.49
CA MET A 486 -2.15 15.72 5.46
C MET A 486 -1.74 17.03 4.78
N SER A 487 -2.66 17.99 4.66
CA SER A 487 -2.43 19.28 4.01
C SER A 487 -3.29 20.37 4.66
N GLU A 488 -2.90 21.63 4.51
CA GLU A 488 -3.74 22.78 4.88
C GLU A 488 -4.91 23.00 3.92
N THR A 489 -4.79 22.48 2.69
CA THR A 489 -5.83 22.54 1.65
C THR A 489 -6.69 21.29 1.64
N TYR A 490 -7.93 21.40 1.14
CA TYR A 490 -8.83 20.26 1.02
C TYR A 490 -8.25 19.19 0.09
N VAL A 491 -8.04 17.99 0.64
CA VAL A 491 -7.49 16.85 -0.08
C VAL A 491 -8.62 15.91 -0.48
N LYS A 492 -8.78 15.68 -1.79
CA LYS A 492 -9.77 14.71 -2.29
C LYS A 492 -9.25 13.27 -2.21
N ASP A 493 -7.96 13.07 -2.45
CA ASP A 493 -7.31 11.76 -2.41
C ASP A 493 -5.91 11.91 -1.77
N PRO A 494 -5.62 11.21 -0.66
CA PRO A 494 -4.31 11.17 -0.01
C PRO A 494 -3.14 10.87 -0.95
N ARG A 495 -3.39 10.10 -2.02
CA ARG A 495 -2.37 9.64 -2.98
C ARG A 495 -1.80 10.73 -3.86
N ASN A 496 -2.50 11.86 -3.98
CA ASN A 496 -1.97 13.02 -4.68
C ASN A 496 -0.87 13.73 -3.88
N ILE A 497 -0.76 13.44 -2.57
CA ILE A 497 0.20 14.08 -1.67
C ILE A 497 1.36 13.15 -1.37
N VAL A 498 1.07 11.88 -1.06
CA VAL A 498 2.06 10.89 -0.64
C VAL A 498 1.83 9.55 -1.33
N LYS A 499 2.90 8.82 -1.55
CA LYS A 499 2.91 7.45 -2.05
C LYS A 499 3.48 6.50 -1.02
N ALA A 500 3.18 5.20 -1.16
CA ALA A 500 3.81 4.20 -0.30
C ALA A 500 5.33 4.17 -0.57
N GLY A 501 6.13 4.24 0.49
CA GLY A 501 7.59 4.36 0.44
C GLY A 501 8.13 5.79 0.51
N ASP A 502 7.27 6.82 0.44
CA ASP A 502 7.73 8.21 0.57
C ASP A 502 8.21 8.52 2.00
N LEU A 503 9.23 9.37 2.10
CA LEU A 503 9.75 9.87 3.37
C LEU A 503 9.13 11.23 3.67
N VAL A 504 8.43 11.33 4.80
CA VAL A 504 7.64 12.51 5.17
C VAL A 504 7.94 12.96 6.60
N LYS A 505 7.83 14.27 6.83
CA LYS A 505 7.90 14.86 8.17
C LYS A 505 6.52 14.89 8.79
N VAL A 506 6.41 14.38 10.01
CA VAL A 506 5.16 14.25 10.76
C VAL A 506 5.34 14.73 12.18
N LYS A 507 4.27 15.26 12.75
CA LYS A 507 4.16 15.66 14.15
C LYS A 507 3.31 14.68 14.91
N VAL A 508 3.78 14.23 16.07
CA VAL A 508 3.01 13.37 16.98
C VAL A 508 1.90 14.21 17.63
N MET A 509 0.65 13.84 17.42
CA MET A 509 -0.49 14.53 18.02
C MET A 509 -0.89 13.87 19.33
N ASP A 510 -1.09 12.56 19.30
CA ASP A 510 -1.53 11.76 20.43
C ASP A 510 -0.93 10.35 20.41
N VAL A 511 -0.71 9.78 21.58
CA VAL A 511 -0.11 8.45 21.77
C VAL A 511 -0.96 7.67 22.77
N ASP A 512 -1.69 6.69 22.29
CA ASP A 512 -2.46 5.76 23.11
C ASP A 512 -1.64 4.49 23.36
N LEU A 513 -1.05 4.40 24.56
CA LEU A 513 -0.24 3.26 24.98
C LEU A 513 -1.06 1.98 25.24
N GLU A 514 -2.33 2.11 25.64
CA GLU A 514 -3.19 0.93 25.89
C GLU A 514 -3.58 0.26 24.58
N ARG A 515 -3.83 1.06 23.53
CA ARG A 515 -4.27 0.56 22.22
C ARG A 515 -3.14 0.44 21.20
N HIS A 516 -1.92 0.81 21.55
CA HIS A 516 -0.78 0.92 20.62
C HIS A 516 -1.12 1.74 19.36
N ARG A 517 -1.74 2.92 19.54
CA ARG A 517 -2.10 3.82 18.43
C ARG A 517 -1.34 5.13 18.54
N ILE A 518 -0.88 5.63 17.41
CA ILE A 518 -0.15 6.89 17.30
C ILE A 518 -0.89 7.75 16.28
N ALA A 519 -1.40 8.89 16.71
CA ALA A 519 -2.01 9.87 15.83
C ALA A 519 -0.92 10.85 15.36
N LEU A 520 -0.77 10.99 14.05
CA LEU A 520 0.23 11.85 13.43
C LEU A 520 -0.45 12.94 12.60
N SER A 521 0.23 14.07 12.41
CA SER A 521 -0.17 15.14 11.49
C SER A 521 1.00 15.52 10.59
N MET A 522 0.77 15.74 9.30
CA MET A 522 1.77 16.35 8.40
C MET A 522 1.73 17.88 8.47
N ARG A 523 0.74 18.45 9.17
CA ARG A 523 0.63 19.88 9.44
C ARG A 523 1.47 20.23 10.67
N LEU A 524 2.67 20.75 10.44
CA LEU A 524 3.64 21.02 11.51
C LEU A 524 3.15 22.11 12.49
N ASP A 525 2.31 23.04 12.01
CA ASP A 525 1.78 24.18 12.78
C ASP A 525 0.55 23.84 13.65
N GLU A 526 -0.01 22.64 13.52
CA GLU A 526 -1.21 22.23 14.25
C GLU A 526 -0.90 22.07 15.75
N ARG A 527 -1.71 22.70 16.61
CA ARG A 527 -1.53 22.63 18.07
C ARG A 527 -2.04 21.29 18.59
N CYS A 528 -1.28 20.64 19.46
CA CYS A 528 -1.70 19.41 20.13
C CYS A 528 -2.70 19.78 21.24
N ASP A 529 -3.99 19.81 20.91
CA ASP A 529 -5.03 20.07 21.92
C ASP A 529 -5.27 18.81 22.76
N GLN A 530 -4.84 18.87 24.02
CA GLN A 530 -5.29 17.96 25.07
C GLN A 530 -6.75 18.27 25.45
N SER A 531 -7.72 17.80 24.66
CA SER A 531 -9.08 17.44 25.14
C SER A 531 -10.01 17.05 23.98
N ILE A 532 -10.04 15.77 23.60
CA ILE A 532 -11.19 15.19 22.90
C ILE A 532 -11.96 14.33 23.89
N SER A 533 -12.67 15.02 24.78
CA SER A 533 -13.77 14.47 25.59
C SER A 533 -14.97 15.40 25.49
N LYS A 534 -15.48 15.62 24.27
CA LYS A 534 -16.83 16.14 24.09
C LYS A 534 -17.56 15.37 23.00
N ALA A 535 -18.57 14.64 23.45
CA ALA A 535 -19.62 14.03 22.66
C ALA A 535 -20.25 15.04 21.67
N PRO A 536 -20.80 14.57 20.54
CA PRO A 536 -21.39 15.47 19.54
C PRO A 536 -22.65 16.14 20.10
N GLN A 537 -22.56 17.45 20.34
CA GLN A 537 -23.73 18.28 20.59
C GLN A 537 -24.55 18.40 19.30
N LYS A 538 -25.83 18.03 19.41
CA LYS A 538 -26.85 18.15 18.39
C LYS A 538 -26.96 19.61 17.91
N HIS A 539 -26.61 19.87 16.65
CA HIS A 539 -26.99 21.11 15.97
C HIS A 539 -28.49 21.06 15.64
N ALA A 540 -29.30 21.72 16.46
CA ALA A 540 -30.65 22.10 16.09
C ALA A 540 -30.60 23.38 15.24
N HIS A 541 -31.00 23.26 13.98
CA HIS A 541 -31.28 24.41 13.11
C HIS A 541 -32.41 25.24 13.73
N SER A 542 -32.14 26.50 14.08
CA SER A 542 -33.18 27.49 14.32
C SER A 542 -33.30 28.39 13.10
N VAL A 543 -34.47 28.32 12.46
CA VAL A 543 -34.90 29.19 11.38
C VAL A 543 -35.33 30.52 11.99
N SER A 544 -34.77 31.61 11.46
CA SER A 544 -35.10 32.99 11.78
C SER A 544 -36.42 33.43 11.14
N THR A 545 -37.44 33.75 11.94
CA THR A 545 -38.57 34.59 11.53
C THR A 545 -38.94 35.60 12.62
N LYS A 546 -39.27 36.82 12.15
CA LYS A 546 -39.36 38.11 12.84
C LYS A 546 -40.46 38.23 13.93
N PRO A 547 -40.38 39.26 14.81
CA PRO A 547 -41.18 39.34 16.03
C PRO A 547 -42.54 40.04 15.83
N LYS A 548 -43.52 39.68 16.67
CA LYS A 548 -44.75 40.46 16.91
C LYS A 548 -44.96 40.71 18.41
N PRO A 549 -45.65 41.80 18.78
CA PRO A 549 -45.36 42.54 20.01
C PRO A 549 -46.12 42.03 21.24
N SER A 550 -45.54 42.43 22.38
CA SER A 550 -45.91 42.19 23.76
C SER A 550 -47.35 42.54 24.14
N ILE A 551 -48.02 41.61 24.84
CA ILE A 551 -49.07 41.93 25.81
C ILE A 551 -48.61 41.42 27.18
N ARG A 552 -48.67 42.32 28.15
CA ARG A 552 -48.19 42.22 29.53
C ARG A 552 -49.39 41.87 30.44
N ARG A 553 -49.27 40.84 31.28
CA ARG A 553 -49.95 40.66 32.59
C ARG A 553 -49.42 39.37 33.23
N GLN A 554 -48.55 39.47 34.22
CA GLN A 554 -48.80 39.49 35.67
C GLN A 554 -48.70 38.09 36.31
N SER A 555 -47.65 37.98 37.12
CA SER A 555 -47.33 37.05 38.21
C SER A 555 -48.47 36.27 38.86
N THR A 556 -48.27 34.96 39.01
CA THR A 556 -48.50 34.20 40.25
C THR A 556 -47.54 33.00 40.31
N ALA A 557 -46.93 32.80 41.47
CA ALA A 557 -46.10 31.66 41.83
C ALA A 557 -46.98 30.48 42.25
N GLU A 558 -46.60 29.24 41.90
CA GLU A 558 -46.85 27.98 42.66
C GLU A 558 -46.31 26.78 41.85
N SER A 559 -45.25 26.13 42.36
CA SER A 559 -45.24 24.85 43.09
C SER A 559 -45.26 23.60 42.20
N LYS A 560 -44.14 22.87 42.20
CA LYS A 560 -43.95 21.54 41.60
C LYS A 560 -44.81 20.49 42.34
N PRO A 561 -45.47 19.56 41.64
CA PRO A 561 -45.85 18.28 42.23
C PRO A 561 -44.80 17.22 41.86
N GLN A 562 -44.02 16.77 42.85
CA GLN A 562 -43.24 15.53 42.77
C GLN A 562 -44.18 14.36 43.11
N SER A 563 -44.23 13.36 42.22
CA SER A 563 -45.06 12.18 42.41
C SER A 563 -44.47 11.23 43.47
N ALA A 564 -45.36 10.70 44.30
CA ALA A 564 -45.12 9.95 45.53
C ALA A 564 -44.53 8.53 45.35
N MET A 565 -43.95 8.20 44.19
CA MET A 565 -43.40 6.87 43.92
C MET A 565 -41.88 6.78 44.12
N ALA A 566 -41.18 7.92 44.10
CA ALA A 566 -39.73 7.99 44.30
C ALA A 566 -39.30 8.00 45.78
N ALA A 567 -40.23 8.26 46.73
CA ALA A 567 -39.93 8.29 48.16
C ALA A 567 -40.04 6.90 48.83
N ALA A 568 -40.77 5.95 48.23
CA ALA A 568 -41.00 4.63 48.81
C ALA A 568 -39.88 3.60 48.50
N LEU A 569 -39.08 3.82 47.45
CA LEU A 569 -38.04 2.86 47.03
C LEU A 569 -36.68 3.10 47.71
N LYS A 570 -36.47 4.27 48.33
CA LYS A 570 -35.18 4.64 48.95
C LYS A 570 -35.04 4.20 50.42
N GLY A 571 -36.12 3.68 51.02
CA GLY A 571 -36.13 3.19 52.41
C GLY A 571 -35.89 1.68 52.58
N ALA A 572 -35.96 0.89 51.49
CA ALA A 572 -35.94 -0.58 51.57
C ALA A 572 -34.59 -1.23 51.17
N LEU A 573 -33.57 -0.45 50.80
CA LEU A 573 -32.25 -0.97 50.38
C LEU A 573 -31.12 -0.67 51.37
N ASN A 574 -31.43 -0.07 52.52
CA ASN A 574 -30.49 0.09 53.64
C ASN A 574 -31.05 -0.62 54.89
N LYS A 575 -31.11 -1.96 54.84
CA LYS A 575 -31.13 -2.91 55.96
C LYS A 575 -31.37 -4.31 55.40
N GLY A 576 -30.35 -5.17 55.44
CA GLY A 576 -30.39 -6.55 54.97
C GLY A 576 -29.02 -6.99 54.49
#